data_AF-A0AAE1MQS9-F1
#
_entry.id   AF-A0AAE1MQS9-F1
#
_cell.length_a   1.000
_cell.length_b   1.000
_cell.length_c   1.000
_cell.angle_alpha   90.00
_cell.angle_beta   90.00
_cell.angle_gamma   90.00
#
_symmetry.space_group_name_H-M   'P 1'
#
loop_
_entity.id
_entity.type
_entity.pdbx_description
1 polymer ?
#
loop_
_entity_poly.entity_id
_entity_poly.type
_entity_poly.pdbx_seq_one_letter_code
_entity_poly.pdbx_strand_id
1 'polypeptide(L)'
;MAQVDMEGEKQQMLRKAVSDVSQEIEKYCKIEIDSARIPSSIDEDVKEVECKCCGLKEECTLAYISEVEECFCGEWLCGLCSAAVKERAGRDPKVSLQDALNFHRDFCFTYTTHRLNPKLYLTLSMRDIAKKSLEKRKSRLARSTSYP
;
A
#
# COMPACT_ATOMS: atom_id res chain seq x y z
N MET A 1 -32.08 1.62 55.18
CA MET A 1 -31.86 0.28 54.60
C MET A 1 -32.40 0.30 53.17
N ALA A 2 -31.50 0.36 52.20
CA ALA A 2 -31.74 -0.03 50.82
C ALA A 2 -30.37 -0.44 50.27
N GLN A 3 -30.12 -1.74 50.23
CA GLN A 3 -28.99 -2.35 49.52
C GLN A 3 -29.24 -2.18 48.03
N VAL A 4 -28.22 -1.72 47.31
CA VAL A 4 -28.10 -1.94 45.87
C VAL A 4 -26.84 -2.74 45.66
N ASP A 5 -27.03 -4.01 45.33
CA ASP A 5 -25.97 -4.97 45.07
C ASP A 5 -25.29 -4.61 43.75
N MET A 6 -23.98 -4.37 43.79
CA MET A 6 -23.13 -4.16 42.62
C MET A 6 -22.54 -5.52 42.23
N GLU A 7 -23.08 -6.13 41.18
CA GLU A 7 -22.60 -7.41 40.64
C GLU A 7 -21.14 -7.29 40.17
N GLY A 8 -20.30 -8.19 40.69
CA GLY A 8 -18.87 -8.23 40.42
C GLY A 8 -18.53 -8.62 38.99
N GLU A 9 -17.79 -7.77 38.30
CA GLU A 9 -17.17 -8.04 37.01
C GLU A 9 -16.09 -9.12 37.17
N LYS A 10 -16.35 -10.33 36.65
CA LYS A 10 -15.32 -11.37 36.54
C LYS A 10 -14.32 -10.97 35.45
N GLN A 11 -13.12 -10.55 35.85
CA GLN A 11 -12.00 -10.38 34.92
C GLN A 11 -11.61 -11.75 34.34
N GLN A 12 -12.07 -12.05 33.14
CA GLN A 12 -11.59 -13.21 32.38
C GLN A 12 -10.17 -12.91 31.89
N MET A 13 -9.15 -13.46 32.57
CA MET A 13 -7.78 -13.44 32.06
C MET A 13 -7.70 -14.27 30.78
N LEU A 14 -7.59 -13.58 29.64
CA LEU A 14 -7.27 -14.20 28.36
C LEU A 14 -5.85 -14.76 28.42
N ARG A 15 -5.72 -16.10 28.42
CA ARG A 15 -4.42 -16.75 28.27
C ARG A 15 -3.97 -16.60 26.81
N LYS A 16 -2.79 -16.04 26.59
CA LYS A 16 -2.18 -15.97 25.26
C LYS A 16 -1.87 -17.40 24.78
N ALA A 17 -2.38 -17.77 23.62
CA ALA A 17 -1.89 -18.94 22.91
C ALA A 17 -0.53 -18.59 22.30
N VAL A 18 0.52 -19.33 22.65
CA VAL A 18 1.83 -19.21 22.02
C VAL A 18 1.92 -20.31 20.97
N SER A 19 2.19 -19.95 19.72
CA SER A 19 2.41 -20.92 18.66
C SER A 19 3.81 -21.50 18.78
N ASP A 20 3.99 -22.78 18.49
CA ASP A 20 5.31 -23.43 18.41
C ASP A 20 6.22 -22.74 17.38
N VAL A 21 5.63 -22.07 16.39
CA VAL A 21 6.33 -21.23 15.41
C VAL A 21 7.04 -20.06 16.08
N SER A 22 6.44 -19.44 17.11
CA SER A 22 7.06 -18.32 17.83
C SER A 22 8.32 -18.73 18.59
N GLN A 23 8.34 -19.94 19.16
CA GLN A 23 9.50 -20.47 19.88
C GLN A 23 10.62 -20.88 18.93
N GLU A 24 10.27 -21.43 17.77
CA GLU A 24 11.24 -21.82 16.76
C GLU A 24 11.90 -20.57 16.13
N ILE A 25 11.15 -19.48 15.92
CA ILE A 25 11.69 -18.18 15.50
C ILE A 25 12.71 -17.64 16.52
N GLU A 26 12.39 -17.67 17.82
CA GLU A 26 13.32 -17.23 18.88
C GLU A 26 14.61 -18.06 18.90
N LYS A 27 14.53 -19.34 18.56
CA LYS A 27 15.67 -20.25 18.50
C LYS A 27 16.59 -19.94 17.31
N TYR A 28 16.04 -19.68 16.13
CA TYR A 28 16.84 -19.31 14.96
C TYR A 28 17.50 -17.93 15.14
N CYS A 29 16.79 -16.94 15.68
CA CYS A 29 17.37 -15.62 15.96
C CYS A 29 18.53 -15.66 16.98
N LYS A 30 18.50 -16.60 17.94
CA LYS A 30 19.63 -16.79 18.89
C LYS A 30 20.86 -17.38 18.22
N ILE A 31 20.71 -18.22 17.20
CA ILE A 31 21.83 -18.83 16.47
C ILE A 31 22.54 -17.79 15.60
N GLU A 32 21.83 -16.78 15.07
CA GLU A 32 22.40 -15.70 14.26
C GLU A 32 23.29 -14.73 15.06
N ILE A 33 23.07 -14.61 16.38
CA ILE A 33 23.80 -13.65 17.24
C ILE A 33 25.21 -14.17 17.61
N ASP A 34 25.39 -15.48 17.78
CA ASP A 34 26.64 -16.05 18.32
C ASP A 34 27.69 -16.40 17.22
N SER A 35 27.31 -16.48 15.94
CA SER A 35 28.24 -16.82 14.84
C SER A 35 28.65 -15.64 13.92
N ALA A 36 28.10 -14.44 14.12
CA ALA A 36 28.35 -13.31 13.24
C ALA A 36 29.31 -12.28 13.85
N ARG A 37 30.59 -12.65 14.03
CA ARG A 37 31.66 -11.64 13.91
C ARG A 37 31.94 -11.41 12.43
N ILE A 38 30.92 -10.91 11.73
CA ILE A 38 31.06 -10.40 10.37
C ILE A 38 31.88 -9.12 10.49
N PRO A 39 32.95 -8.91 9.70
CA PRO A 39 33.62 -7.62 9.63
C PRO A 39 32.58 -6.57 9.21
N SER A 40 32.23 -5.69 10.13
CA SER A 40 31.24 -4.62 9.98
C SER A 40 31.78 -3.46 9.13
N SER A 41 32.49 -3.73 8.04
CA SER A 41 33.25 -2.70 7.33
C SER A 41 33.12 -2.82 5.82
N ILE A 42 31.88 -2.85 5.36
CA ILE A 42 31.50 -2.00 4.24
C ILE A 42 30.41 -1.12 4.85
N ASP A 43 30.79 0.04 5.36
CA ASP A 43 29.85 1.11 5.70
C ASP A 43 29.26 1.61 4.37
N GLU A 44 28.40 0.80 3.76
CA GLU A 44 27.54 1.27 2.68
C GLU A 44 26.54 2.21 3.36
N ASP A 45 26.72 3.51 3.11
CA ASP A 45 25.82 4.53 3.61
C ASP A 45 24.39 4.20 3.15
N VAL A 46 23.57 3.73 4.09
CA VAL A 46 22.14 3.48 3.89
C VAL A 46 21.36 4.70 4.35
N LYS A 47 20.33 5.10 3.60
CA LYS A 47 19.39 6.17 3.98
C LYS A 47 17.96 5.70 3.90
N GLU A 48 17.14 6.18 4.84
CA GLU A 48 15.68 6.12 4.72
C GLU A 48 15.23 7.10 3.64
N VAL A 49 14.47 6.59 2.66
CA VAL A 49 13.94 7.34 1.52
C VAL A 49 12.48 7.00 1.32
N GLU A 50 11.71 7.96 0.78
CA GLU A 50 10.25 7.84 0.62
C GLU A 50 9.86 7.85 -0.86
N CYS A 51 9.05 6.87 -1.26
CA CYS A 51 8.49 6.75 -2.60
C CYS A 51 7.67 7.97 -3.01
N LYS A 52 8.07 8.64 -4.10
CA LYS A 52 7.32 9.78 -4.65
C LYS A 52 5.92 9.43 -5.18
N CYS A 53 5.65 8.16 -5.46
CA CYS A 53 4.32 7.70 -5.88
C CYS A 53 3.43 7.30 -4.70
N CYS A 54 3.90 6.42 -3.82
CA CYS A 54 3.04 5.76 -2.84
C CYS A 54 3.34 6.10 -1.37
N GLY A 55 4.40 6.85 -1.09
CA GLY A 55 4.81 7.22 0.27
C GLY A 55 5.42 6.07 1.09
N LEU A 56 5.69 4.91 0.47
CA LEU A 56 6.39 3.81 1.14
C LEU A 56 7.83 4.25 1.46
N LYS A 57 8.25 4.02 2.69
CA LYS A 57 9.62 4.28 3.14
C LYS A 57 10.45 3.01 3.05
N GLU A 58 11.66 3.13 2.51
CA GLU A 58 12.62 2.04 2.37
C GLU A 58 14.00 2.52 2.85
N GLU A 59 14.77 1.61 3.43
CA GLU A 59 16.20 1.83 3.72
C GLU A 59 16.99 1.35 2.50
N CYS A 60 17.73 2.25 1.85
CA CYS A 60 18.43 1.97 0.61
C CYS A 60 19.86 2.51 0.64
N THR A 61 20.79 1.82 -0.04
CA THR A 61 22.16 2.32 -0.23
C THR A 61 22.15 3.56 -1.11
N LEU A 62 23.10 4.48 -0.89
CA LEU A 62 23.19 5.70 -1.72
C LEU A 62 23.35 5.39 -3.20
N ALA A 63 24.14 4.36 -3.54
CA ALA A 63 24.36 3.96 -4.93
C ALA A 63 23.03 3.54 -5.60
N TYR A 64 22.21 2.76 -4.90
CA TYR A 64 20.92 2.32 -5.44
C TYR A 64 19.92 3.48 -5.55
N ILE A 65 19.90 4.41 -4.58
CA ILE A 65 19.09 5.63 -4.64
C ILE A 65 19.40 6.43 -5.91
N SER A 66 20.69 6.68 -6.16
CA SER A 66 21.12 7.46 -7.34
C SER A 66 20.77 6.76 -8.66
N GLU A 67 20.98 5.44 -8.76
CA GLU A 67 20.62 4.68 -9.96
C GLU A 67 19.12 4.78 -10.28
N VAL A 68 18.27 4.70 -9.25
CA VAL A 68 16.82 4.84 -9.40
C VAL A 68 16.45 6.26 -9.82
N GLU A 69 17.01 7.29 -9.18
CA GLU A 69 16.71 8.69 -9.52
C GLU A 69 17.10 9.03 -10.97
N GLU A 70 18.25 8.54 -11.44
CA GLU A 70 18.67 8.67 -12.85
C GLU A 70 17.68 8.00 -13.82
N CYS A 71 17.09 6.87 -13.40
CA CYS A 71 16.11 6.14 -14.20
C CYS A 71 14.73 6.78 -14.24
N PHE A 72 14.38 7.68 -13.31
CA PHE A 72 13.00 8.15 -13.10
C PHE A 72 12.92 9.66 -12.90
N CYS A 73 13.52 10.43 -13.82
CA CYS A 73 13.37 11.88 -13.87
C CYS A 73 13.84 12.60 -12.58
N GLY A 74 14.85 12.04 -11.91
CA GLY A 74 15.40 12.58 -10.65
C GLY A 74 14.55 12.23 -9.42
N GLU A 75 13.62 11.28 -9.53
CA GLU A 75 12.76 10.89 -8.42
C GLU A 75 13.03 9.46 -7.96
N TRP A 76 13.16 9.30 -6.64
CA TRP A 76 13.20 7.98 -6.06
C TRP A 76 11.83 7.30 -6.18
N LEU A 77 11.81 6.04 -6.63
CA LEU A 77 10.63 5.15 -6.69
C LEU A 77 10.90 3.76 -6.11
N CYS A 78 9.90 3.17 -5.44
CA CYS A 78 10.07 1.85 -4.80
C CYS A 78 10.12 0.76 -5.84
N GLY A 79 10.66 -0.42 -5.48
CA GLY A 79 10.81 -1.52 -6.44
C GLY A 79 9.51 -1.82 -7.20
N LEU A 80 8.36 -1.73 -6.53
CA LEU A 80 7.04 -1.95 -7.14
C LEU A 80 6.60 -0.80 -8.05
N CYS A 81 6.74 0.46 -7.61
CA CYS A 81 6.38 1.63 -8.42
C CYS A 81 7.30 1.75 -9.64
N SER A 82 8.60 1.52 -9.47
CA SER A 82 9.60 1.46 -10.53
C SER A 82 9.22 0.44 -11.60
N ALA A 83 8.83 -0.78 -11.20
CA ALA A 83 8.36 -1.80 -12.13
C ALA A 83 7.09 -1.37 -12.88
N ALA A 84 6.12 -0.80 -12.18
CA ALA A 84 4.86 -0.35 -12.79
C ALA A 84 5.04 0.80 -13.79
N VAL A 85 5.91 1.77 -13.48
CA VAL A 85 6.21 2.89 -14.38
C VAL A 85 6.95 2.40 -15.63
N LYS A 86 7.98 1.55 -15.47
CA LYS A 86 8.69 0.92 -16.59
C LYS A 86 7.75 0.10 -17.48
N GLU A 87 6.83 -0.64 -16.87
CA GLU A 87 5.86 -1.46 -17.58
C GLU A 87 4.89 -0.61 -18.42
N ARG A 88 4.37 0.49 -17.88
CA ARG A 88 3.54 1.42 -18.65
C ARG A 88 4.33 2.07 -19.79
N ALA A 89 5.52 2.60 -19.51
CA ALA A 89 6.35 3.25 -20.52
C ALA A 89 6.76 2.29 -21.65
N GLY A 90 6.97 1.00 -21.33
CA GLY A 90 7.29 -0.03 -22.31
C GLY A 90 6.11 -0.53 -23.14
N ARG A 91 4.86 -0.33 -22.69
CA ARG A 91 3.65 -0.79 -23.41
C ARG A 91 3.31 0.06 -24.63
N ASP A 92 3.54 1.37 -24.57
CA ASP A 92 3.20 2.31 -25.65
C ASP A 92 4.37 3.27 -25.90
N PRO A 93 5.04 3.20 -27.07
CA PRO A 93 6.15 4.09 -27.42
C PRO A 93 5.80 5.58 -27.41
N LYS A 94 4.51 5.94 -27.44
CA LYS A 94 4.05 7.33 -27.38
C LYS A 94 4.01 7.89 -25.96
N VAL A 95 4.02 7.03 -24.94
CA VAL A 95 3.97 7.44 -23.54
C VAL A 95 5.39 7.73 -23.07
N SER A 96 5.66 8.99 -22.73
CA SER A 96 6.95 9.34 -22.14
C SER A 96 7.08 8.72 -20.75
N LEU A 97 8.32 8.50 -20.29
CA LEU A 97 8.59 8.04 -18.94
C LEU A 97 7.96 8.97 -17.88
N GLN A 98 8.03 10.28 -18.10
CA GLN A 98 7.43 11.27 -17.21
C GLN A 98 5.90 11.15 -17.17
N ASP A 99 5.25 10.94 -18.32
CA ASP A 99 3.79 10.73 -18.37
C ASP A 99 3.38 9.43 -17.66
N ALA A 100 4.17 8.36 -17.84
CA ALA A 100 3.95 7.10 -17.15
C ALA A 100 4.07 7.25 -15.62
N LEU A 101 5.08 8.00 -15.16
CA LEU A 101 5.30 8.33 -13.76
C LEU A 101 4.15 9.17 -13.21
N ASN A 102 3.76 10.25 -13.88
CA ASN A 102 2.67 11.14 -13.46
C ASN A 102 1.36 10.36 -13.32
N PHE A 103 1.01 9.52 -14.30
CA PHE A 103 -0.17 8.67 -14.19
C PHE A 103 -0.07 7.74 -12.97
N HIS A 104 1.08 7.09 -12.78
CA HIS A 104 1.24 6.15 -11.68
C HIS A 104 1.14 6.83 -10.33
N ARG A 105 1.67 8.05 -10.20
CA ARG A 105 1.51 8.89 -9.00
C ARG A 105 0.04 9.15 -8.68
N ASP A 106 -0.76 9.57 -9.66
CA ASP A 106 -2.19 9.82 -9.46
C ASP A 106 -2.96 8.55 -9.05
N PHE A 107 -2.58 7.42 -9.66
CA PHE A 107 -3.10 6.10 -9.30
C PHE A 107 -2.75 5.70 -7.86
N CYS A 108 -1.49 5.89 -7.44
CA CYS A 108 -1.06 5.61 -6.08
C CYS A 108 -1.74 6.54 -5.07
N PHE A 109 -1.88 7.83 -5.39
CA PHE A 109 -2.56 8.79 -4.51
C PHE A 109 -4.01 8.38 -4.26
N THR A 110 -4.77 8.07 -5.32
CA THR A 110 -6.14 7.56 -5.17
C THR A 110 -6.16 6.27 -4.35
N TYR A 111 -5.26 5.32 -4.61
CA TYR A 111 -5.17 4.09 -3.82
C TYR A 111 -4.90 4.32 -2.32
N THR A 112 -3.95 5.19 -1.99
CA THR A 112 -3.60 5.53 -0.60
C THR A 112 -4.80 6.18 0.09
N THR A 113 -5.50 7.11 -0.56
CA THR A 113 -6.71 7.72 0.03
C THR A 113 -7.82 6.71 0.29
N HIS A 114 -7.98 5.70 -0.59
CA HIS A 114 -8.94 4.61 -0.38
C HIS A 114 -8.57 3.75 0.84
N ARG A 115 -7.28 3.45 1.02
CA ARG A 115 -6.80 2.68 2.18
C ARG A 115 -6.97 3.44 3.50
N LEU A 116 -6.80 4.76 3.50
CA LEU A 116 -7.01 5.59 4.68
C LEU A 116 -8.50 5.68 5.06
N ASN A 117 -9.41 5.65 4.08
CA ASN A 117 -10.85 5.79 4.29
C ASN A 117 -11.69 4.74 3.56
N PRO A 118 -11.52 3.44 3.87
CA PRO A 118 -12.11 2.36 3.07
C PRO A 118 -13.64 2.35 3.11
N LYS A 119 -14.25 2.73 4.25
CA LYS A 119 -15.71 2.85 4.39
C LYS A 119 -16.27 3.95 3.51
N LEU A 120 -15.65 5.13 3.51
CA LEU A 120 -16.08 6.26 2.68
C LEU A 120 -16.01 5.86 1.21
N TYR A 121 -14.88 5.30 0.76
CA TYR A 121 -14.70 4.96 -0.64
C TYR A 121 -15.62 3.82 -1.10
N LEU A 122 -15.92 2.86 -0.23
CA LEU A 122 -16.97 1.87 -0.49
C LEU A 122 -18.32 2.54 -0.74
N THR A 123 -18.73 3.48 0.13
CA THR A 123 -19.98 4.22 -0.05
C THR A 123 -19.99 5.05 -1.34
N LEU A 124 -18.88 5.73 -1.67
CA LEU A 124 -18.74 6.49 -2.92
C LEU A 124 -18.85 5.57 -4.14
N SER A 125 -18.21 4.39 -4.09
CA SER A 125 -18.27 3.38 -5.15
C SER A 125 -19.70 2.87 -5.35
N MET A 126 -20.41 2.55 -4.25
CA MET A 126 -21.82 2.13 -4.31
C MET A 126 -22.71 3.20 -4.93
N ARG A 127 -22.51 4.46 -4.53
CA ARG A 127 -23.22 5.61 -5.10
C ARG A 127 -22.97 5.72 -6.61
N ASP A 128 -21.73 5.58 -7.05
CA ASP A 128 -21.37 5.72 -8.45
C ASP A 128 -21.92 4.56 -9.30
N ILE A 129 -21.99 3.34 -8.75
CA ILE A 129 -22.69 2.19 -9.35
C ILE A 129 -24.18 2.49 -9.54
N ALA A 130 -24.84 3.02 -8.51
CA ALA A 130 -26.26 3.37 -8.58
C ALA A 130 -26.51 4.47 -9.63
N LYS A 131 -25.66 5.51 -9.68
CA LYS A 131 -25.70 6.57 -10.70
C LYS A 131 -25.55 6.01 -12.11
N LYS A 132 -24.50 5.21 -12.36
CA LYS A 132 -24.27 4.57 -13.67
C LYS A 132 -25.44 3.69 -14.10
N SER A 133 -26.06 2.97 -13.15
CA SER A 133 -27.22 2.12 -13.40
C SER A 133 -28.48 2.93 -13.78
N LEU A 134 -28.69 4.09 -13.15
CA LEU A 134 -29.78 5.01 -13.50
C LEU A 134 -29.59 5.61 -14.90
N GLU A 135 -28.41 6.12 -15.22
CA GLU A 135 -28.12 6.70 -16.53
C GLU A 135 -28.23 5.66 -17.67
N LYS A 136 -27.83 4.40 -17.39
CA LYS A 136 -28.05 3.29 -18.32
C LYS A 136 -29.54 2.98 -18.55
N ARG A 137 -30.39 3.13 -17.53
CA ARG A 137 -31.85 2.98 -17.69
C ARG A 137 -32.46 4.14 -18.48
N LYS A 138 -32.08 5.38 -18.20
CA LYS A 138 -32.54 6.57 -18.95
C LYS A 138 -32.17 6.49 -20.43
N SER A 139 -30.92 6.14 -20.74
CA SER A 139 -30.46 6.00 -22.13
C SER A 139 -31.17 4.86 -22.89
N ARG A 140 -31.56 3.78 -22.21
CA ARG A 140 -32.41 2.72 -22.80
C ARG A 140 -33.83 3.22 -23.05
N LEU A 141 -34.43 3.93 -22.08
CA LEU A 141 -35.78 4.45 -22.20
C LEU A 141 -35.89 5.48 -23.34
N ALA A 142 -34.93 6.40 -23.42
CA ALA A 142 -34.85 7.38 -24.51
C ALA A 142 -34.72 6.74 -25.90
N ARG A 143 -34.05 5.58 -25.99
CA ARG A 143 -33.92 4.82 -27.24
C ARG A 143 -35.23 4.10 -27.60
N SER A 144 -35.93 3.53 -26.63
CA SER A 144 -37.23 2.88 -26.86
C SER A 144 -38.34 3.84 -27.26
N THR A 145 -38.28 5.11 -26.84
CA THR A 145 -39.27 6.14 -27.21
C THR A 145 -38.94 6.86 -28.52
N SER A 146 -37.83 6.52 -29.18
CA SER A 146 -37.37 7.17 -30.42
C SER A 146 -37.75 6.45 -31.71
N TYR A 147 -38.40 5.29 -31.61
CA TYR A 147 -38.95 4.58 -32.77
C TYR A 147 -40.46 4.85 -32.85
N PRO A 148 -40.99 5.36 -33.98
CA PRO A 148 -42.41 5.61 -34.19
C PRO A 148 -43.23 4.32 -34.25
#